data_AF-A0A1Z8LGE6-F1
#
_entry.id   AF-A0A1Z8LGE6-F1
#
_cell.length_a   1.000
_cell.length_b   1.000
_cell.length_c   1.000
_cell.angle_alpha   90.00
_cell.angle_beta   90.00
_cell.angle_gamma   90.00
#
_symmetry.space_group_name_H-M   'P 1'
#
loop_
_entity.id
_entity.type
_entity.pdbx_description
1 polymer ?
#
loop_
_entity_poly.entity_id
_entity_poly.type
_entity_poly.pdbx_seq_one_letter_code
_entity_poly.pdbx_strand_id
1 'polypeptide(L)' 'MTTHDQKVIAAAQQLAACDGVLLGQFSIAPLAVKIEPTVHGTVLTSPHTTVAKFKSILLKT' A
#
# COMPACT_ATOMS: atom_id res chain seq x y z
N MET A 1 -13.03 -10.21 -6.84
CA MET A 1 -12.42 -8.87 -6.83
C MET A 1 -13.53 -7.86 -7.06
N THR A 2 -13.66 -6.85 -6.20
CA THR A 2 -14.80 -5.92 -6.24
C THR A 2 -14.57 -4.79 -7.26
N THR A 3 -15.62 -4.06 -7.63
CA THR A 3 -15.51 -2.82 -8.44
C THR A 3 -14.63 -1.78 -7.74
N HIS A 4 -14.67 -1.73 -6.42
CA HIS A 4 -13.82 -0.85 -5.62
C HIS A 4 -12.34 -1.23 -5.80
N ASP A 5 -11.98 -2.51 -5.68
CA ASP A 5 -10.60 -2.98 -5.84
C ASP A 5 -10.05 -2.68 -7.23
N GLN A 6 -10.87 -2.88 -8.27
CA GLN A 6 -10.50 -2.57 -9.66
C GLN A 6 -10.18 -1.09 -9.85
N LYS A 7 -11.00 -0.19 -9.27
CA LYS A 7 -10.75 1.25 -9.34
C LYS A 7 -9.47 1.66 -8.63
N VAL A 8 -9.18 1.05 -7.47
CA VAL A 8 -7.95 1.31 -6.73
C VAL A 8 -6.72 0.85 -7.52
N ILE A 9 -6.76 -0.34 -8.11
CA ILE A 9 -5.65 -0.86 -8.95
C ILE A 9 -5.43 0.06 -10.16
N ALA A 10 -6.51 0.44 -10.86
CA ALA A 10 -6.41 1.34 -12.01
C ALA A 10 -5.85 2.72 -11.64
N ALA A 11 -6.23 3.27 -10.48
CA ALA A 11 -5.68 4.52 -9.98
C ALA A 11 -4.19 4.39 -9.62
N ALA A 12 -3.78 3.29 -8.99
CA ALA A 12 -2.38 3.07 -8.63
C ALA A 12 -1.46 2.95 -9.86
N GLN A 13 -1.95 2.37 -10.96
CA GLN A 13 -1.21 2.31 -12.23
C GLN A 13 -0.91 3.69 -12.83
N GLN A 14 -1.76 4.69 -12.57
CA GLN A 14 -1.49 6.08 -13.00
C GLN A 14 -0.33 6.73 -12.21
N LEU A 15 0.09 6.12 -11.11
CA LEU A 15 1.21 6.57 -10.27
C LEU A 15 2.49 5.77 -10.54
N ALA A 16 2.55 5.01 -11.63
CA ALA A 16 3.67 4.11 -11.92
C ALA A 16 5.04 4.81 -12.02
N ALA A 17 5.07 6.12 -12.31
CA ALA A 17 6.30 6.91 -12.39
C ALA A 17 6.78 7.48 -11.05
N CYS A 18 6.02 7.31 -9.96
CA CYS A 18 6.44 7.74 -8.64
C CYS A 18 7.44 6.73 -8.03
N ASP A 19 8.35 7.23 -7.19
CA ASP A 19 9.31 6.40 -6.45
C ASP A 19 8.64 5.47 -5.41
N GLY A 20 7.36 5.72 -5.10
CA GLY A 20 6.55 4.86 -4.26
C GLY A 20 5.05 5.21 -4.30
N VAL A 21 4.24 4.26 -3.85
CA VAL A 21 2.78 4.37 -3.75
C VAL A 21 2.35 3.97 -2.35
N LEU A 22 1.58 4.83 -1.66
CA LEU A 22 1.02 4.53 -0.34
C LEU A 22 -0.46 4.18 -0.44
N LEU A 23 -0.80 2.94 -0.08
CA LEU A 23 -2.19 2.52 0.17
C LEU A 23 -2.62 2.97 1.57
N GLY A 24 -3.19 4.17 1.64
CA GLY A 24 -3.50 4.86 2.89
C GLY A 24 -4.66 4.27 3.70
N GLN A 25 -5.53 3.46 3.11
CA GLN A 25 -6.69 2.88 3.79
C GLN A 25 -6.47 1.40 4.13
N PHE A 26 -6.88 0.98 5.33
CA PHE A 26 -6.65 -0.38 5.83
C PHE A 26 -7.29 -1.46 4.94
N SER A 27 -8.49 -1.20 4.41
CA SER A 27 -9.24 -2.16 3.58
C SER A 27 -8.59 -2.48 2.25
N ILE A 28 -7.70 -1.61 1.74
CA ILE A 28 -7.03 -1.80 0.45
C ILE A 28 -5.60 -2.35 0.58
N ALA A 29 -5.10 -2.55 1.80
CA ALA A 29 -3.77 -3.11 2.02
C ALA A 29 -3.53 -4.46 1.31
N PRO A 30 -4.50 -5.40 1.23
CA PRO A 30 -4.33 -6.65 0.48
C PRO A 30 -4.14 -6.45 -1.03
N LEU A 31 -4.48 -5.28 -1.59
CA LEU A 31 -4.28 -4.97 -3.00
C LEU A 31 -2.82 -4.66 -3.34
N ALA A 32 -1.96 -4.44 -2.35
CA ALA A 32 -0.53 -4.20 -2.56
C ALA A 32 0.11 -5.27 -3.47
N VAL A 33 -0.19 -6.55 -3.23
CA VAL A 33 0.36 -7.68 -4.02
C VAL A 33 0.00 -7.62 -5.51
N LYS A 34 -1.09 -6.93 -5.85
CA LYS A 34 -1.55 -6.75 -7.23
C LYS A 34 -1.00 -5.48 -7.86
N ILE A 35 -0.66 -4.48 -7.05
CA ILE A 35 -0.19 -3.17 -7.47
C ILE A 35 1.34 -3.15 -7.61
N GLU A 36 2.06 -3.83 -6.72
CA GLU A 36 3.52 -3.98 -6.74
C GLU A 36 4.11 -4.30 -8.13
N PRO A 37 3.60 -5.29 -8.89
CA PRO A 37 4.15 -5.59 -10.21
C PRO A 37 3.85 -4.54 -11.29
N THR A 38 3.04 -3.53 -10.98
CA THR A 38 2.54 -2.53 -11.95
C THR A 38 3.11 -1.13 -11.75
N VAL A 39 3.93 -0.92 -10.72
CA VAL A 39 4.53 0.38 -10.38
C VAL A 39 6.05 0.24 -10.30
N HIS A 40 6.81 1.30 -10.63
CA HIS A 40 8.28 1.26 -10.52
C HIS A 40 8.78 1.34 -9.07
N GLY A 41 7.99 1.95 -8.19
CA GLY A 41 8.35 2.25 -6.81
C GLY A 41 7.92 1.22 -5.78
N THR A 42 8.25 1.47 -4.52
CA THR A 42 7.79 0.65 -3.39
C THR A 42 6.32 0.88 -3.10
N VAL A 43 5.54 -0.18 -2.90
CA VAL A 43 4.17 -0.06 -2.39
C VAL A 43 4.18 -0.17 -0.86
N LEU A 44 3.75 0.90 -0.20
CA LEU A 44 3.57 0.96 1.25
C LEU A 44 2.09 0.80 1.59
N THR A 45 1.78 0.25 2.76
CA THR A 45 0.41 0.13 3.24
C THR A 45 0.27 0.74 4.64
N SER A 46 -0.87 1.36 4.91
CA SER A 46 -1.12 1.94 6.23
C SER A 46 -1.11 0.93 7.38
N PRO A 47 -1.59 -0.33 7.25
CA PRO A 47 -1.43 -1.31 8.33
C PRO A 47 0.04 -1.65 8.60
N HIS A 48 0.88 -1.77 7.56
CA HIS A 48 2.29 -2.08 7.74
C HIS A 48 3.02 -0.96 8.50
N THR A 49 2.87 0.29 8.06
CA THR A 49 3.53 1.44 8.70
C THR A 49 3.02 1.66 10.12
N THR A 50 1.73 1.47 10.36
CA THR A 50 1.10 1.57 11.67
C THR A 50 1.68 0.52 12.63
N VAL A 51 1.73 -0.75 12.23
CA VAL A 51 2.30 -1.83 13.05
C VAL A 51 3.79 -1.58 13.31
N ALA A 52 4.56 -1.16 12.30
CA ALA A 52 5.98 -0.81 12.49
C ALA A 52 6.15 0.30 13.54
N LYS A 53 5.32 1.35 13.48
CA LYS A 53 5.34 2.43 14.46
C LYS A 53 4.95 1.96 15.86
N PHE A 54 3.89 1.15 15.99
CA PHE A 54 3.48 0.58 17.27
C PHE A 54 4.58 -0.29 17.88
N LYS A 55 5.24 -1.14 17.09
CA LYS A 55 6.40 -1.92 17.55
C LYS A 55 7.52 -1.01 18.06
N SER A 56 7.85 0.05 17.32
CA SER A 56 8.87 1.03 17.76
C SER A 56 8.53 1.73 19.08
N ILE A 57 7.24 2.02 19.34
CA ILE A 57 6.82 2.67 20.60
C ILE A 57 6.76 1.66 21.76
N LEU A 58 6.20 0.48 21.51
CA LEU A 58 5.80 -0.46 22.56
C LEU A 58 6.85 -1.53 22.88
N LEU A 59 7.68 -1.91 21.90
CA LEU A 59 8.60 -3.03 22.05
C LEU A 59 10.05 -2.63 22.31
N LYS A 60 10.35 -1.31 22.46
CA LYS A 60 11.68 -0.73 22.75
C LYS A 60 12.83 -1.77 22.73
N THR A 61 13.23 -2.19 21.55
CA THR A 61 14.52 -2.84 21.32
C THR A 61 15.59 -1.77 21.21
#